data_AF-A0A6B3B7F7-F1
#
_entry.id   AF-A0A6B3B7F7-F1
#
_cell.length_a   1.000
_cell.length_b   1.000
_cell.length_c   1.000
_cell.angle_alpha   90.00
_cell.angle_beta   90.00
_cell.angle_gamma   90.00
#
_symmetry.space_group_name_H-M   'P 1'
#
loop_
_entity.id
_entity.type
_entity.pdbx_description
1 polymer ?
#
loop_
_entity_poly.entity_id
_entity_poly.type
_entity_poly.pdbx_seq_one_letter_code
_entity_poly.pdbx_strand_id
1 'polypeptide(L)'
;MSLPHPDFELYDNVGRTTEQITAHRDDRPTADDLHRWAAHDARKFSTALPDGEPGQSISDWTRHLYRVRTAAELNTVAQAVLGDGRSGLSELHTFLETAAEWCEHNQEPSIAARYRQHAEELSALGDQLVYLGEDHLASTYRRTNRSAPAQPPPTVARVPAPTAVRRAAR
;
A
#
# COMPACT_ATOMS: atom_id res chain seq x y z
N MET A 1 -28.42 -6.57 -25.13
CA MET A 1 -29.77 -5.93 -25.18
C MET A 1 -29.64 -4.60 -24.46
N SER A 2 -29.77 -3.47 -25.16
CA SER A 2 -29.70 -2.15 -24.53
C SER A 2 -30.91 -1.97 -23.63
N LEU A 3 -30.68 -1.79 -22.32
CA LEU A 3 -31.72 -1.29 -21.43
C LEU A 3 -32.06 0.13 -21.91
N PRO A 4 -33.33 0.43 -22.25
CA PRO A 4 -33.73 1.79 -22.55
C PRO A 4 -33.68 2.59 -21.24
N HIS A 5 -32.57 3.28 -20.97
CA HIS A 5 -32.50 4.23 -19.86
C HIS A 5 -33.23 5.52 -20.26
N PRO A 6 -34.19 5.99 -19.45
CA PRO A 6 -35.16 7.02 -19.84
C PRO A 6 -34.58 8.44 -19.96
N ASP A 7 -33.29 8.65 -19.72
CA ASP A 7 -32.74 9.99 -19.48
C ASP A 7 -31.91 10.56 -20.64
N PHE A 8 -32.02 10.01 -21.86
CA PHE A 8 -31.69 10.79 -23.07
C PHE A 8 -32.79 11.84 -23.35
N GLU A 9 -33.29 12.54 -22.32
CA GLU A 9 -34.13 13.70 -22.49
C GLU A 9 -33.25 14.87 -22.94
N LEU A 10 -33.34 15.17 -24.23
CA LEU A 10 -32.65 16.25 -24.93
C LEU A 10 -32.70 17.59 -24.19
N TYR A 11 -33.70 17.80 -23.32
CA TYR A 11 -34.03 19.07 -22.67
C TYR A 11 -33.79 19.15 -21.16
N ASP A 12 -33.34 18.10 -20.47
CA ASP A 12 -32.94 18.25 -19.06
C ASP A 12 -31.53 18.86 -18.96
N ASN A 13 -31.51 20.19 -18.89
CA ASN A 13 -30.30 21.02 -18.88
C ASN A 13 -29.89 21.44 -17.46
N VAL A 14 -30.59 20.97 -16.41
CA VAL A 14 -30.30 21.39 -15.04
C VAL A 14 -29.14 20.56 -14.50
N GLY A 15 -27.94 21.17 -14.46
CA GLY A 15 -26.75 20.58 -13.84
C GLY A 15 -25.72 19.99 -14.81
N ARG A 16 -25.82 20.26 -16.13
CA ARG A 16 -24.84 19.73 -17.09
C ARG A 16 -23.46 20.37 -16.95
N THR A 17 -22.42 19.55 -16.89
CA THR A 17 -21.02 20.01 -17.00
C THR A 17 -20.65 20.21 -18.47
N THR A 18 -19.61 21.01 -18.75
CA THR A 18 -19.13 21.30 -20.12
C THR A 18 -18.81 20.04 -20.94
N GLU A 19 -18.51 18.92 -20.28
CA GLU A 19 -18.23 17.63 -20.91
C GLU A 19 -19.47 16.98 -21.53
N GLN A 20 -20.66 17.11 -20.93
CA GLN A 20 -21.91 16.55 -21.47
C GLN A 20 -22.37 17.25 -22.76
N ILE A 21 -22.03 18.54 -22.94
CA ILE A 21 -22.29 19.28 -24.19
C ILE A 21 -21.40 18.75 -25.33
N THR A 22 -20.18 18.29 -25.01
CA THR A 22 -19.22 17.79 -25.99
C THR A 22 -19.50 16.31 -26.34
N ALA A 23 -19.90 15.51 -25.35
CA ALA A 23 -20.28 14.10 -25.51
C ALA A 23 -21.54 13.89 -26.38
N HIS A 24 -22.41 14.90 -26.46
CA HIS A 24 -23.58 14.88 -27.35
C HIS A 24 -23.24 14.66 -28.83
N ARG A 25 -22.00 14.94 -29.27
CA ARG A 25 -21.57 14.68 -30.66
C ARG A 25 -21.36 13.20 -30.99
N ASP A 26 -21.10 12.35 -29.99
CA ASP A 26 -20.67 10.96 -30.20
C ASP A 26 -21.69 9.92 -29.69
N ASP A 27 -22.86 10.35 -29.22
CA ASP A 27 -23.96 9.50 -28.73
C ASP A 27 -23.53 8.47 -27.65
N ARG A 28 -22.62 8.87 -26.76
CA ARG A 28 -22.12 8.02 -25.67
C ARG A 28 -22.43 8.64 -24.30
N PRO A 29 -22.83 7.83 -23.30
CA PRO A 29 -23.02 8.31 -21.94
C PRO A 29 -21.69 8.77 -21.34
N THR A 30 -21.73 9.86 -20.56
CA THR A 30 -20.56 10.29 -19.79
C THR A 30 -20.36 9.41 -18.54
N ALA A 31 -19.19 9.51 -17.90
CA ALA A 31 -18.95 8.80 -16.63
C ALA A 31 -19.99 9.20 -15.56
N ASP A 32 -20.35 10.49 -15.50
CA ASP A 32 -21.37 10.99 -14.58
C ASP A 32 -22.75 10.41 -14.86
N ASP A 33 -23.10 10.20 -16.14
CA ASP A 33 -24.36 9.57 -16.52
C ASP A 33 -24.38 8.08 -16.08
N LEU A 34 -23.28 7.35 -16.34
CA LEU A 34 -23.13 5.96 -15.90
C LEU A 34 -23.25 5.83 -14.38
N HIS A 35 -22.62 6.73 -13.61
CA HIS A 35 -22.71 6.74 -12.15
C HIS A 35 -24.13 7.03 -11.67
N ARG A 36 -24.82 8.00 -12.27
CA ARG A 36 -26.20 8.35 -11.90
C ARG A 36 -27.16 7.20 -12.15
N TRP A 37 -27.06 6.55 -13.31
CA TRP A 37 -27.89 5.39 -13.64
C TRP A 37 -27.61 4.21 -12.70
N ALA A 38 -26.34 3.89 -12.45
CA ALA A 38 -25.98 2.84 -11.51
C ALA A 38 -26.50 3.12 -10.09
N ALA A 39 -26.42 4.37 -9.61
CA ALA A 39 -26.93 4.76 -8.30
C ALA A 39 -28.45 4.65 -8.21
N HIS A 40 -29.17 5.02 -9.28
CA HIS A 40 -30.61 4.85 -9.37
C HIS A 40 -31.00 3.36 -9.29
N ASP A 41 -30.37 2.51 -10.09
CA ASP A 41 -30.69 1.08 -10.16
C ASP A 41 -30.32 0.33 -8.87
N ALA A 42 -29.21 0.72 -8.25
CA ALA A 42 -28.74 0.15 -7.00
C ALA A 42 -29.44 0.71 -5.75
N ARG A 43 -30.40 1.64 -5.86
CA ARG A 43 -30.96 2.39 -4.74
C ARG A 43 -31.46 1.51 -3.58
N LYS A 44 -32.13 0.39 -3.87
CA LYS A 44 -32.63 -0.53 -2.82
C LYS A 44 -31.48 -1.28 -2.13
N PHE A 45 -30.47 -1.66 -2.90
CA PHE A 45 -29.29 -2.36 -2.39
C PHE A 45 -28.43 -1.41 -1.54
N SER A 46 -28.20 -0.18 -2.00
CA SER A 46 -27.40 0.80 -1.28
C SER A 46 -28.01 1.19 0.06
N THR A 47 -29.33 1.26 0.18
CA THR A 47 -30.01 1.48 1.47
C THR A 47 -29.90 0.32 2.47
N ALA A 48 -29.50 -0.85 2.00
CA ALA A 48 -29.30 -2.03 2.85
C ALA A 48 -27.82 -2.26 3.22
N LEU A 49 -26.90 -1.46 2.67
CA LEU A 49 -25.50 -1.52 3.05
C LEU A 49 -25.31 -1.03 4.50
N PRO A 50 -24.30 -1.55 5.22
CA PRO A 50 -23.97 -1.04 6.54
C PRO A 50 -23.63 0.46 6.51
N ASP A 51 -24.05 1.21 7.53
CA ASP A 51 -23.79 2.66 7.68
C ASP A 51 -22.30 3.00 7.97
N GLY A 52 -21.42 2.00 8.01
CA GLY A 52 -19.99 2.19 8.30
C GLY A 52 -19.22 2.69 7.09
N GLU A 53 -18.30 3.64 7.31
CA GLU A 53 -17.36 4.08 6.27
C GLU A 53 -16.35 2.95 5.98
N PRO A 54 -16.29 2.38 4.75
CA PRO A 54 -15.40 1.26 4.45
C PRO A 54 -13.91 1.56 4.71
N GLY A 55 -13.50 2.82 4.58
CA GLY A 55 -12.14 3.29 4.84
C GLY A 55 -11.80 3.56 6.31
N GLN A 56 -12.77 3.47 7.23
CA GLN A 56 -12.56 3.82 8.64
C GLN A 56 -11.50 2.94 9.30
N SER A 57 -11.50 1.64 9.01
CA SER A 57 -10.51 0.69 9.55
C SER A 57 -9.07 1.10 9.19
N ILE A 58 -8.83 1.44 7.92
CA ILE A 58 -7.51 1.91 7.46
C ILE A 58 -7.15 3.25 8.10
N SER A 59 -8.12 4.16 8.25
CA SER A 59 -7.91 5.45 8.93
C SER A 59 -7.52 5.27 10.40
N ASP A 60 -8.09 4.28 11.08
CA ASP A 60 -7.76 3.96 12.46
C ASP A 60 -6.36 3.36 12.59
N TRP A 61 -5.98 2.43 11.71
CA TRP A 61 -4.62 1.89 11.62
C TRP A 61 -3.58 2.98 11.30
N THR A 62 -3.92 3.90 10.39
CA THR A 62 -3.07 5.05 10.05
C THR A 62 -2.83 5.94 11.28
N ARG A 63 -3.83 6.09 12.16
CA ARG A 63 -3.67 6.89 13.39
C ARG A 63 -2.63 6.33 14.35
N HIS A 64 -2.41 5.01 14.35
CA HIS A 64 -1.35 4.39 15.16
C HIS A 64 0.05 4.85 14.72
N LEU A 65 0.25 5.14 13.43
CA LEU A 65 1.54 5.63 12.92
C LEU A 65 1.98 6.94 13.56
N TYR A 66 1.06 7.83 13.95
CA TYR A 66 1.40 9.07 14.67
C TYR A 66 1.95 8.84 16.09
N ARG A 67 1.67 7.66 16.67
CA ARG A 67 2.08 7.29 18.03
C ARG A 67 3.37 6.49 18.08
N VAL A 68 3.76 5.88 16.96
CA VAL A 68 5.00 5.11 16.83
C VAL A 68 6.22 5.97 17.17
N ARG A 69 7.18 5.37 17.86
CA ARG A 69 8.45 5.98 18.32
C ARG A 69 9.68 5.20 17.89
N THR A 70 9.52 3.95 17.49
CA THR A 70 10.65 3.08 17.11
C THR A 70 10.41 2.37 15.78
N ALA A 71 11.48 1.96 15.11
CA ALA A 71 11.39 1.15 13.89
C ALA A 71 10.67 -0.19 14.14
N ALA A 72 10.81 -0.76 15.35
CA ALA A 72 10.11 -1.97 15.74
C ALA A 72 8.58 -1.74 15.83
N GLU A 73 8.15 -0.66 16.49
CA GLU A 73 6.74 -0.28 16.56
C GLU A 73 6.15 0.04 15.17
N LEU A 74 6.92 0.70 14.31
CA LEU A 74 6.52 0.94 12.92
C LEU A 74 6.28 -0.38 12.19
N ASN A 75 7.23 -1.31 12.29
CA ASN A 75 7.14 -2.62 11.66
C ASN A 75 5.94 -3.42 12.18
N THR A 76 5.64 -3.36 13.49
CA THR A 76 4.44 -3.99 14.06
C THR A 76 3.14 -3.46 13.44
N VAL A 77 3.01 -2.13 13.31
CA VAL A 77 1.83 -1.52 12.68
C VAL A 77 1.76 -1.87 11.20
N ALA A 78 2.90 -1.82 10.49
CA ALA A 78 2.97 -2.17 9.07
C ALA A 78 2.56 -3.63 8.83
N GLN A 79 3.06 -4.57 9.62
CA GLN A 79 2.72 -5.99 9.51
C GLN A 79 1.24 -6.27 9.78
N ALA A 80 0.60 -5.52 10.68
CA ALA A 80 -0.84 -5.67 10.91
C ALA A 80 -1.69 -5.26 9.69
N VAL A 81 -1.22 -4.29 8.90
CA VAL A 81 -1.93 -3.79 7.72
C VAL A 81 -1.55 -4.56 6.44
N LEU A 82 -0.29 -4.96 6.31
CA LEU A 82 0.33 -5.45 5.07
C LEU A 82 0.73 -6.92 5.11
N GLY A 83 0.87 -7.51 6.30
CA GLY A 83 1.35 -8.87 6.46
C GLY A 83 0.32 -9.93 6.09
N ASP A 84 0.65 -11.18 6.38
CA ASP A 84 -0.20 -12.32 6.04
C ASP A 84 -1.45 -12.44 6.93
N GLY A 85 -2.47 -13.16 6.43
CA GLY A 85 -3.65 -13.56 7.20
C GLY A 85 -4.83 -12.61 7.04
N ARG A 86 -5.34 -12.07 8.16
CA ARG A 86 -6.51 -11.15 8.18
C ARG A 86 -6.06 -9.68 8.17
N SER A 87 -5.03 -9.36 7.39
CA SER A 87 -4.53 -7.99 7.24
C SER A 87 -5.44 -7.18 6.32
N GLY A 88 -5.30 -5.84 6.35
CA GLY A 88 -6.06 -4.97 5.46
C GLY A 88 -5.81 -5.27 3.98
N LEU A 89 -4.55 -5.60 3.62
CA LEU A 89 -4.18 -5.96 2.26
C LEU A 89 -4.77 -7.31 1.84
N SER A 90 -4.72 -8.33 2.70
CA SER A 90 -5.30 -9.65 2.41
C SER A 90 -6.83 -9.61 2.28
N GLU A 91 -7.51 -8.77 3.08
CA GLU A 91 -8.96 -8.56 2.97
C GLU A 91 -9.32 -7.84 1.65
N LEU A 92 -8.52 -6.85 1.22
CA LEU A 92 -8.72 -6.20 -0.07
C LEU A 92 -8.46 -7.14 -1.25
N HIS A 93 -7.42 -7.97 -1.17
CA HIS A 93 -7.17 -9.03 -2.15
C HIS A 93 -8.39 -9.97 -2.25
N THR A 94 -8.89 -10.44 -1.11
CA THR A 94 -10.08 -11.31 -1.05
C THR A 94 -11.31 -10.64 -1.65
N PHE A 95 -11.50 -9.34 -1.42
CA PHE A 95 -12.56 -8.57 -2.05
C PHE A 95 -12.44 -8.54 -3.58
N LEU A 96 -11.24 -8.32 -4.12
CA LEU A 96 -11.01 -8.30 -5.57
C LEU A 96 -11.25 -9.67 -6.21
N GLU A 97 -10.81 -10.76 -5.58
CA GLU A 97 -11.11 -12.12 -6.02
C GLU A 97 -12.62 -12.40 -5.99
N THR A 98 -13.31 -11.98 -4.94
CA THR A 98 -14.78 -12.14 -4.84
C THR A 98 -15.51 -11.33 -5.92
N ALA A 99 -15.02 -10.14 -6.26
CA ALA A 99 -15.54 -9.35 -7.36
C ALA A 99 -15.30 -10.04 -8.73
N ALA A 100 -14.12 -10.66 -8.91
CA ALA A 100 -13.82 -11.44 -10.10
C ALA A 100 -14.77 -12.64 -10.26
N GLU A 101 -15.01 -13.39 -9.18
CA GLU A 101 -15.96 -14.52 -9.15
C GLU A 101 -17.37 -14.07 -9.53
N TRP A 102 -17.82 -12.92 -9.01
CA TRP A 102 -19.11 -12.35 -9.39
C TRP A 102 -19.14 -12.02 -10.89
N CYS A 103 -18.10 -11.39 -11.43
CA CYS A 103 -18.01 -11.09 -12.86
C CYS A 103 -18.05 -12.34 -13.74
N GLU A 104 -17.36 -13.42 -13.35
CA GLU A 104 -17.43 -14.70 -14.08
C GLU A 104 -18.83 -15.29 -14.07
N HIS A 105 -19.48 -15.30 -12.91
CA HIS A 105 -20.84 -15.80 -12.79
C HIS A 105 -21.82 -15.03 -13.68
N ASN A 106 -21.58 -13.72 -13.87
CA ASN A 106 -22.38 -12.82 -14.70
C ASN A 106 -21.92 -12.75 -16.17
N GLN A 107 -21.11 -13.70 -16.64
CA GLN A 107 -20.65 -13.81 -18.04
C GLN A 107 -19.76 -12.63 -18.51
N GLU A 108 -19.00 -12.02 -17.58
CA GLU A 108 -18.06 -10.92 -17.84
C GLU A 108 -16.59 -11.36 -17.59
N PRO A 109 -16.06 -12.37 -18.32
CA PRO A 109 -14.75 -12.97 -18.03
C PRO A 109 -13.57 -12.02 -18.24
N SER A 110 -13.69 -11.05 -19.14
CA SER A 110 -12.64 -10.05 -19.38
C SER A 110 -12.49 -9.09 -18.21
N ILE A 111 -13.59 -8.74 -17.54
CA ILE A 111 -13.59 -7.91 -16.33
C ILE A 111 -13.11 -8.73 -15.14
N ALA A 112 -13.53 -10.00 -15.02
CA ALA A 112 -13.03 -10.91 -14.00
C ALA A 112 -11.50 -11.05 -14.04
N ALA A 113 -10.92 -11.26 -15.23
CA ALA A 113 -9.48 -11.36 -15.40
C ALA A 113 -8.74 -10.10 -14.92
N ARG A 114 -9.31 -8.91 -15.15
CA ARG A 114 -8.73 -7.64 -14.67
C ARG A 114 -8.77 -7.53 -13.14
N TYR A 115 -9.86 -7.94 -12.50
CA TYR A 115 -9.93 -7.96 -11.03
C TYR A 115 -8.87 -8.88 -10.42
N ARG A 116 -8.69 -10.09 -10.97
CA ARG A 116 -7.63 -11.02 -10.51
C ARG A 116 -6.23 -10.47 -10.73
N GLN A 117 -5.97 -9.91 -11.90
CA GLN A 117 -4.68 -9.27 -12.18
C GLN A 117 -4.37 -8.20 -11.12
N HIS A 118 -5.34 -7.36 -10.77
CA HIS A 118 -5.14 -6.34 -9.74
C HIS A 118 -5.00 -6.94 -8.33
N ALA A 119 -5.65 -8.08 -8.04
CA ALA A 119 -5.46 -8.81 -6.78
C ALA A 119 -4.02 -9.37 -6.67
N GLU A 120 -3.47 -9.90 -7.76
CA GLU A 120 -2.08 -10.36 -7.85
C GLU A 120 -1.08 -9.20 -7.71
N GLU A 121 -1.31 -8.09 -8.41
CA GLU A 121 -0.50 -6.86 -8.30
C GLU A 121 -0.50 -6.32 -6.86
N LEU A 122 -1.65 -6.37 -6.18
CA LEU A 122 -1.78 -5.97 -4.79
C LEU A 122 -0.98 -6.88 -3.84
N SER A 123 -1.02 -8.20 -4.04
CA SER A 123 -0.21 -9.14 -3.25
C SER A 123 1.28 -8.90 -3.45
N ALA A 124 1.72 -8.72 -4.71
CA ALA A 124 3.11 -8.42 -5.02
C ALA A 124 3.58 -7.10 -4.39
N LEU A 125 2.71 -6.07 -4.35
CA LEU A 125 2.99 -4.84 -3.63
C LEU A 125 3.11 -5.08 -2.11
N GLY A 126 2.24 -5.92 -1.54
CA GLY A 126 2.32 -6.33 -0.14
C GLY A 126 3.68 -6.92 0.22
N ASP A 127 4.14 -7.89 -0.56
CA ASP A 127 5.45 -8.54 -0.39
C ASP A 127 6.60 -7.51 -0.44
N GLN A 128 6.55 -6.59 -1.39
CA GLN A 128 7.56 -5.52 -1.53
C GLN A 128 7.59 -4.60 -0.30
N LEU A 129 6.42 -4.26 0.25
CA LEU A 129 6.33 -3.40 1.43
C LEU A 129 6.74 -4.13 2.71
N VAL A 130 6.46 -5.43 2.84
CA VAL A 130 6.98 -6.27 3.93
C VAL A 130 8.50 -6.28 3.89
N TYR A 131 9.10 -6.53 2.73
CA TYR A 131 10.56 -6.51 2.56
C TYR A 131 11.18 -5.15 2.91
N LEU A 132 10.52 -4.05 2.53
CA LEU A 132 10.93 -2.70 2.90
C LEU A 132 10.95 -2.51 4.44
N GLY A 133 9.93 -3.01 5.14
CA GLY A 133 9.85 -2.96 6.60
C GLY A 133 10.98 -3.74 7.26
N GLU A 134 11.27 -4.95 6.76
CA GLU A 134 12.35 -5.80 7.25
C GLU A 134 13.73 -5.17 7.01
N ASP A 135 13.99 -4.59 5.84
CA ASP A 135 15.26 -3.91 5.56
C ASP A 135 15.45 -2.69 6.47
N HIS A 136 14.40 -1.90 6.68
CA HIS A 136 14.44 -0.77 7.62
C HIS A 136 14.75 -1.24 9.05
N LEU A 137 14.13 -2.32 9.50
CA LEU A 137 14.36 -2.91 10.81
C LEU A 137 15.81 -3.43 10.95
N ALA A 138 16.30 -4.16 9.95
CA ALA A 138 17.66 -4.69 9.90
C ALA A 138 18.70 -3.56 9.90
N SER A 139 18.48 -2.51 9.12
CA SER A 139 19.35 -1.33 9.07
C SER A 139 19.45 -0.63 10.44
N THR A 140 18.31 -0.51 11.14
CA THR A 140 18.25 0.08 12.48
C THR A 140 19.03 -0.75 13.48
N TYR A 141 18.79 -2.08 13.54
CA TYR A 141 19.51 -2.97 14.46
C TYR A 141 21.01 -3.07 14.16
N ARG A 142 21.42 -3.03 12.89
CA ARG A 142 22.84 -2.99 12.51
C ARG A 142 23.52 -1.72 13.02
N ARG A 143 22.82 -0.58 12.98
CA ARG A 143 23.32 0.71 13.46
C ARG A 143 23.47 0.72 14.98
N THR A 144 22.46 0.25 15.70
CA THR A 144 22.47 0.24 17.18
C THR A 144 23.47 -0.76 17.75
N ASN A 145 23.71 -1.88 17.07
CA ASN A 145 24.64 -2.93 17.50
C ASN A 145 26.04 -2.82 16.90
N ARG A 146 26.36 -1.74 16.18
CA ARG A 146 27.71 -1.50 15.69
C ARG A 146 28.61 -1.20 16.90
N SER A 147 29.34 -2.20 17.39
CA SER A 147 30.43 -2.00 18.35
C SER A 147 31.39 -0.93 17.84
N ALA A 148 31.80 -0.01 18.71
CA ALA A 148 32.83 0.98 18.39
C ALA A 148 34.06 0.28 17.81
N PRO A 149 34.73 0.86 16.79
CA PRO A 149 35.98 0.29 16.29
C PRO A 149 36.93 0.09 17.46
N ALA A 150 37.46 -1.13 17.61
CA ALA A 150 38.42 -1.45 18.65
C ALA A 150 39.55 -0.41 18.59
N GLN A 151 39.75 0.32 19.70
CA GLN A 151 40.90 1.22 19.81
C GLN A 151 42.15 0.41 19.48
N PRO A 152 43.04 0.91 18.59
CA PRO A 152 44.29 0.24 18.33
C PRO A 152 45.01 0.03 19.68
N PRO A 153 45.61 -1.15 19.91
CA PRO A 153 46.28 -1.42 21.17
C PRO A 153 47.31 -0.32 21.44
N PRO A 154 47.47 0.13 22.70
CA PRO A 154 48.45 1.16 23.01
C PRO A 154 49.82 0.70 22.51
N THR A 155 50.44 1.51 21.66
CA THR A 155 51.81 1.30 21.19
C THR A 155 52.71 1.20 22.41
N VAL A 156 53.12 -0.02 22.76
CA VAL A 156 54.14 -0.23 23.80
C VAL A 156 55.43 0.39 23.24
N ALA A 157 55.84 1.51 23.82
CA ALA A 157 57.10 2.16 23.46
C ALA A 157 58.23 1.15 23.66
N ARG A 158 58.91 0.79 22.56
CA ARG A 158 60.07 -0.09 22.57
C ARG A 158 61.19 0.62 23.33
N VAL A 159 61.48 0.17 24.54
CA VAL A 159 62.61 0.65 25.33
C VAL A 159 63.90 0.39 24.55
N PRO A 160 64.73 1.40 24.25
CA PRO A 160 66.00 1.18 23.57
C PRO A 160 66.96 0.41 24.47
N ALA A 161 67.67 -0.56 23.87
CA ALA A 161 68.64 -1.39 24.58
C ALA A 161 69.82 -0.54 25.10
N PRO A 162 70.37 -0.85 26.30
CA PRO A 162 71.50 -0.09 26.84
C PRO A 162 72.75 -0.30 26.01
N THR A 163 73.40 0.81 25.65
CA THR A 163 74.68 0.88 24.94
C THR A 163 75.80 0.26 25.79
N ALA A 164 76.44 -0.78 25.27
CA ALA A 164 77.60 -1.39 25.90
C ALA A 164 78.80 -0.42 25.86
N VAL A 165 79.28 -0.01 27.03
CA VAL A 165 80.49 0.81 27.19
C VAL A 165 81.72 -0.08 26.92
N ARG A 166 82.39 0.12 25.78
CA ARG A 166 83.71 -0.47 25.50
C ARG A 166 84.74 0.16 26.44
N ARG A 167 85.19 -0.62 27.43
CA ARG A 167 86.32 -0.27 28.29
C ARG A 167 87.60 -0.42 27.47
N ALA A 168 88.33 0.68 27.30
CA ALA A 168 89.70 0.69 26.79
C ALA A 168 90.63 0.10 27.85
N ALA A 169 91.52 -0.80 27.43
CA ALA A 169 92.68 -1.21 28.20
C ALA A 169 93.95 -0.93 27.37
N ARG A 170 94.95 -0.46 28.10
CA ARG A 170 96.24 0.11 27.70
C ARG A 170 97.14 -0.84 26.93
#